data_AF-A0A3D5ICQ1-F1
#
_entry.id   AF-A0A3D5ICQ1-F1
#
_cell.length_a   1.000
_cell.length_b   1.000
_cell.length_c   1.000
_cell.angle_alpha   90.00
_cell.angle_beta   90.00
_cell.angle_gamma   90.00
#
_symmetry.space_group_name_H-M   'P 1'
#
loop_
_entity.id
_entity.type
_entity.pdbx_description
1 polymer ?
#
loop_
_entity_poly.entity_id
_entity_poly.type
_entity_poly.pdbx_seq_one_letter_code
_entity_poly.pdbx_strand_id
1 'polypeptide(L)' 'MTQAQMKELKTLLKGYRHINKKIIRFFESIGCAVQQHGNHCKIITADGRYVVISKTPSDVRGGLNAYAKIIKVIG' A
#
# COMPACT_ATOMS: atom_id res chain seq x y z
N MET A 1 4.22 10.18 6.62
CA MET A 1 4.87 9.91 5.31
C MET A 1 5.22 11.25 4.63
N THR A 2 6.26 11.38 3.80
CA THR A 2 6.56 12.66 3.12
C THR A 2 5.69 12.88 1.88
N GLN A 3 5.54 14.13 1.42
CA GLN A 3 4.81 14.45 0.17
C GLN A 3 5.37 13.72 -1.06
N ALA A 4 6.70 13.58 -1.13
CA ALA A 4 7.36 12.84 -2.22
C ALA A 4 6.97 11.34 -2.20
N GLN A 5 7.01 10.73 -1.01
CA GLN A 5 6.60 9.34 -0.80
C GLN A 5 5.10 9.14 -1.12
N MET A 6 4.24 10.08 -0.77
CA MET A 6 2.81 10.05 -1.14
C MET A 6 2.61 10.04 -2.66
N LYS A 7 3.34 10.89 -3.39
CA LYS A 7 3.27 10.94 -4.86
C LYS A 7 3.81 9.67 -5.51
N GLU A 8 4.91 9.13 -4.99
CA GLU A 8 5.46 7.85 -5.44
C GLU A 8 4.49 6.70 -5.21
N LEU A 9 3.94 6.59 -3.99
CA LEU A 9 2.96 5.56 -3.66
C LEU A 9 1.72 5.63 -4.56
N LYS A 10 1.19 6.84 -4.79
CA LYS A 10 0.07 7.05 -5.72
C LYS A 10 0.39 6.51 -7.11
N THR A 11 1.62 6.70 -7.57
CA THR A 11 2.08 6.21 -8.88
C THR A 11 2.21 4.69 -8.90
N LEU A 12 2.75 4.09 -7.83
CA LEU A 12 2.89 2.64 -7.70
C LEU A 12 1.53 1.92 -7.64
N LEU A 13 0.55 2.52 -6.97
CA LEU A 13 -0.78 1.94 -6.83
C LEU A 13 -1.70 2.28 -8.00
N LYS A 14 -1.42 3.31 -8.81
CA LYS A 14 -2.27 3.66 -9.96
C LYS A 14 -2.24 2.52 -10.99
N GLY A 15 -3.37 1.83 -11.13
CA GLY A 15 -3.51 0.72 -12.08
C GLY A 15 -2.76 -0.54 -11.69
N TYR A 16 -2.35 -0.70 -10.42
CA TYR A 16 -1.72 -1.94 -9.97
C TYR A 16 -2.68 -3.11 -10.18
N ARG A 17 -2.17 -4.22 -10.74
CA ARG A 17 -2.95 -5.46 -10.91
C ARG A 17 -2.65 -6.48 -9.83
N HIS A 18 -1.47 -6.41 -9.23
CA HIS A 18 -1.04 -7.25 -8.13
C HIS A 18 -0.06 -6.48 -7.25
N ILE A 19 0.00 -6.80 -5.96
CA ILE A 19 1.07 -6.31 -5.07
C ILE A 19 2.38 -6.95 -5.50
N ASN A 20 3.24 -6.16 -6.16
CA ASN A 20 4.53 -6.59 -6.65
C ASN A 20 5.65 -6.27 -5.65
N LYS A 21 6.86 -6.78 -5.92
CA LYS A 21 8.05 -6.54 -5.09
C LYS A 21 8.39 -5.05 -4.95
N LYS A 22 8.05 -4.20 -5.94
CA LYS A 22 8.32 -2.76 -5.88
C LYS A 22 7.43 -2.07 -4.83
N ILE A 23 6.15 -2.42 -4.77
CA ILE A 23 5.21 -1.90 -3.76
C ILE A 23 5.65 -2.35 -2.36
N ILE A 24 6.06 -3.61 -2.20
CA ILE A 24 6.55 -4.15 -0.92
C ILE A 24 7.79 -3.39 -0.44
N ARG A 25 8.81 -3.27 -1.31
CA ARG A 25 10.05 -2.56 -1.00
C ARG A 25 9.83 -1.09 -0.65
N PHE A 26 8.85 -0.44 -1.28
CA PHE A 26 8.48 0.93 -0.93
C PHE A 26 7.97 1.03 0.52
N PHE A 27 7.12 0.10 0.96
CA PHE A 27 6.65 0.09 2.34
C PHE A 27 7.76 -0.23 3.34
N GLU A 28 8.62 -1.20 3.02
CA GLU A 28 9.79 -1.54 3.85
C GLU A 28 10.76 -0.35 3.98
N SER A 29 10.99 0.40 2.89
CA SER A 29 11.91 1.55 2.92
C SER A 29 11.40 2.72 3.76
N ILE A 30 10.09 2.81 4.00
CA ILE A 30 9.48 3.81 4.89
C ILE A 30 9.22 3.28 6.31
N GLY A 31 9.79 2.11 6.66
CA GLY A 31 9.69 1.52 8.00
C GLY A 31 8.39 0.78 8.29
N CYS A 32 7.64 0.39 7.25
CA CYS A 32 6.46 -0.46 7.39
C CYS A 32 6.81 -1.93 7.15
N ALA A 33 6.19 -2.83 7.92
CA ALA A 33 6.22 -4.26 7.63
C ALA A 33 5.07 -4.64 6.70
N VAL A 34 5.33 -5.54 5.75
CA VAL A 34 4.32 -6.04 4.81
C VAL A 34 4.08 -7.53 5.05
N GLN A 35 2.85 -7.88 5.40
CA GLN A 35 2.43 -9.27 5.58
C GLN A 35 1.40 -9.64 4.51
N GLN A 36 1.66 -10.74 3.81
CA GLN A 36 0.80 -11.22 2.74
C GLN A 36 0.02 -12.45 3.20
N HIS A 37 -1.31 -12.39 3.19
CA HIS A 37 -2.17 -13.50 3.61
C HIS A 37 -3.36 -13.68 2.66
N GLY A 38 -3.49 -14.86 2.05
CA GLY A 38 -4.52 -15.14 1.05
C GLY A 38 -4.55 -14.09 -0.06
N ASN A 39 -5.71 -13.49 -0.30
CA ASN A 39 -5.91 -12.43 -1.31
C ASN A 39 -5.68 -11.01 -0.77
N HIS A 40 -5.16 -10.86 0.45
CA HIS A 40 -4.96 -9.58 1.11
C HIS A 40 -3.51 -9.35 1.50
N CYS A 41 -3.16 -8.08 1.61
CA CYS A 41 -1.87 -7.57 2.05
C CYS A 41 -2.11 -6.63 3.22
N LYS A 42 -1.43 -6.88 4.33
CA LYS A 42 -1.46 -6.06 5.55
C LYS A 42 -0.16 -5.26 5.61
N ILE A 43 -0.29 -3.94 5.64
CA ILE A 43 0.83 -3.01 5.83
C ILE A 43 0.75 -2.52 7.27
N ILE A 44 1.83 -2.70 8.03
CA ILE A 44 1.90 -2.44 9.47
C ILE A 44 2.98 -1.40 9.71
N THR A 45 2.66 -0.33 10.42
CA THR A 45 3.61 0.72 10.82
C THR A 45 4.32 0.35 12.11
N ALA A 46 5.45 1.00 12.40
CA ALA A 46 6.24 0.73 13.61
C ALA A 46 5.47 1.00 14.92
N ASP A 47 4.48 1.90 14.89
CA ASP A 47 3.60 2.21 16.01
C ASP A 47 2.37 1.29 16.11
N GLY A 48 2.32 0.21 15.31
CA GLY A 48 1.31 -0.85 15.40
C GLY A 48 0.00 -0.57 14.63
N ARG A 49 -0.16 0.59 13.99
CA ARG A 49 -1.28 0.82 13.06
C ARG A 49 -1.13 -0.10 11.84
N TYR A 50 -2.26 -0.49 11.25
CA TYR A 50 -2.21 -1.30 10.04
C TYR A 50 -3.35 -0.99 9.08
N VAL A 51 -3.11 -1.24 7.80
CA VAL A 51 -4.11 -1.18 6.75
C VAL A 51 -4.07 -2.46 5.93
N VAL A 52 -5.26 -2.99 5.63
CA VAL A 52 -5.43 -4.15 4.76
C VAL A 52 -5.90 -3.68 3.38
N ILE A 53 -5.18 -4.10 2.34
CA ILE A 53 -5.53 -3.88 0.93
C ILE A 53 -5.59 -5.23 0.21
N SER A 54 -6.36 -5.32 -0.86
CA SER A 54 -6.37 -6.52 -1.71
C SER A 54 -5.03 -6.68 -2.42
N LYS A 55 -4.56 -7.93 -2.60
CA LYS A 55 -3.37 -8.20 -3.43
C LYS A 55 -3.63 -7.85 -4.89
N THR A 56 -4.83 -8.18 -5.36
CA THR A 56 -5.30 -7.97 -6.73
C THR A 56 -6.62 -7.20 -6.64
N PRO A 57 -6.70 -5.96 -7.12
CA PRO A 57 -7.97 -5.24 -7.16
C PRO A 57 -8.86 -5.79 -8.28
N SER A 58 -10.17 -5.87 -8.02
CA SER A 58 -11.18 -6.27 -9.02
C SER A 58 -11.41 -5.21 -10.10
N ASP A 59 -11.11 -3.94 -9.80
CA ASP A 59 -11.48 -2.80 -10.63
C ASP A 59 -10.33 -1.82 -10.84
N VAL A 60 -10.37 -1.08 -11.95
CA VAL A 60 -9.36 -0.07 -12.36
C VAL A 60 -9.13 1.01 -11.28
N ARG A 61 -10.16 1.28 -10.46
CA ARG A 61 -10.11 2.25 -9.34
C ARG A 61 -9.55 1.68 -8.04
N GLY A 62 -9.37 0.36 -7.93
CA GLY A 62 -8.92 -0.29 -6.69
C GLY A 62 -7.57 0.22 -6.20
N GLY A 63 -6.69 0.66 -7.10
CA GLY A 63 -5.44 1.35 -6.80
C GLY A 63 -5.60 2.66 -6.04
N LEU A 64 -6.49 3.52 -6.52
CA LEU A 64 -6.73 4.83 -5.90
C LEU A 64 -7.47 4.70 -4.56
N ASN A 65 -8.36 3.72 -4.45
CA ASN A 65 -9.04 3.41 -3.20
C ASN A 65 -8.05 2.86 -2.15
N ALA A 66 -7.17 1.95 -2.56
CA ALA A 66 -6.10 1.45 -1.70
C ALA A 66 -5.18 2.59 -1.25
N TYR A 67 -4.76 3.46 -2.18
CA TYR A 67 -3.98 4.66 -1.87
C TYR A 67 -4.67 5.55 -0.82
N ALA A 68 -5.93 5.93 -1.05
CA ALA A 68 -6.68 6.78 -0.11
C ALA A 68 -6.79 6.14 1.28
N LYS A 69 -7.02 4.82 1.33
CA LYS A 69 -7.07 4.06 2.59
C LYS A 69 -5.73 4.05 3.32
N ILE A 70 -4.63 3.86 2.60
CA ILE A 70 -3.28 3.88 3.16
C ILE A 70 -2.94 5.26 3.72
N ILE A 71 -3.17 6.33 2.95
CA ILE A 71 -2.91 7.69 3.42
C ILE A 71 -3.73 8.03 4.67
N LYS A 72 -4.99 7.60 4.74
CA LYS A 72 -5.82 7.84 5.92
C LYS A 72 -5.26 7.18 7.20
N VAL A 73 -4.53 6.06 7.07
CA VAL A 73 -4.04 5.28 8.21
C VAL A 73 -2.56 5.55 8.52
N ILE A 74 -1.73 5.71 7.49
CA ILE A 74 -0.26 5.77 7.56
C ILE A 74 0.29 7.16 7.19
N GLY A 75 -0.50 7.95 6.45
CA GLY A 75 -0.11 9.26 5.89
C GLY A 75 0.42 10.22 6.93
#